data_AF-A0A377TTX8-F1
#
_entry.id   AF-A0A377TTX8-F1
#
_cell.length_a   1.000
_cell.length_b   1.000
_cell.length_c   1.000
_cell.angle_alpha   90.00
_cell.angle_beta   90.00
_cell.angle_gamma   90.00
#
_symmetry.space_group_name_H-M   'P 1'
#
loop_
_entity.id
_entity.type
_entity.pdbx_description
1 polymer ?
#
loop_
_entity_poly.entity_id
_entity_poly.type
_entity_poly.pdbx_seq_one_letter_code
_entity_poly.pdbx_strand_id
1 'polypeptide(L)' 'MATNNTQALREDEERNQAILERIPAGRWGAPKDLQGPVVFLASSAADYINGYTLAVDGGWLAR' A
#
# COMPACT_ATOMS: atom_id res chain seq x y z
N MET A 1 -5.68 -0.38 1.56
CA MET A 1 -5.90 0.78 0.67
C MET A 1 -7.33 1.25 0.81
N ALA A 2 -7.64 2.53 0.62
CA ALA A 2 -9.00 3.07 0.66
C ALA A 2 -9.81 2.63 -0.58
N THR A 3 -10.36 1.42 -0.51
CA THR A 3 -11.22 0.81 -1.53
C THR A 3 -12.44 0.16 -0.87
N ASN A 4 -13.31 -0.49 -1.67
CA ASN A 4 -14.46 -1.23 -1.17
C ASN A 4 -14.04 -2.36 -0.21
N ASN A 5 -12.91 -3.02 -0.48
CA ASN A 5 -12.40 -4.12 0.35
C ASN A 5 -12.09 -3.72 1.79
N THR A 6 -11.80 -2.44 2.05
CA THR A 6 -11.51 -1.95 3.41
C THR A 6 -12.54 -0.95 3.92
N GLN A 7 -13.68 -0.78 3.23
CA GLN A 7 -14.70 0.20 3.60
C GLN A 7 -15.15 0.01 5.06
N ALA A 8 -15.57 -1.21 5.43
CA ALA A 8 -16.01 -1.52 6.78
C ALA A 8 -14.93 -1.26 7.86
N LEU A 9 -13.64 -1.42 7.52
CA LEU A 9 -12.52 -1.13 8.45
C LEU A 9 -12.29 0.37 8.63
N ARG A 10 -12.58 1.16 7.60
CA ARG A 10 -12.39 2.61 7.61
C ARG A 10 -13.57 3.35 8.23
N GLU A 11 -14.76 2.76 8.18
CA GLU A 11 -15.98 3.29 8.81
C GLU A 11 -16.04 2.99 10.31
N ASP A 12 -15.30 1.99 10.78
CA ASP A 12 -15.08 1.72 12.21
C ASP A 12 -13.92 2.60 12.71
N GLU A 13 -14.23 3.65 13.46
CA GLU A 13 -13.25 4.65 13.91
C GLU A 13 -12.12 4.03 14.75
N GLU A 14 -12.44 3.13 15.69
CA GLU A 14 -11.45 2.50 16.57
C GLU A 14 -10.47 1.65 15.75
N ARG A 15 -11.00 0.81 14.84
CA ARG A 15 -10.18 -0.03 13.98
C ARG A 15 -9.38 0.78 12.96
N ASN A 16 -9.97 1.85 12.44
CA ASN A 16 -9.32 2.75 11.49
C ASN A 16 -8.09 3.41 12.13
N GLN A 17 -8.23 3.96 13.34
CA GLN A 17 -7.12 4.58 14.06
C GLN A 17 -6.04 3.55 14.42
N ALA A 18 -6.42 2.39 14.98
CA ALA A 18 -5.47 1.33 15.33
C ALA A 18 -4.65 0.83 14.12
N ILE A 19 -5.23 0.84 12.92
CA ILE A 19 -4.51 0.50 11.68
C ILE A 19 -3.60 1.66 11.26
N LEU A 20 -4.08 2.90 11.27
CA LEU A 20 -3.29 4.06 10.85
C LEU A 20 -2.06 4.29 11.74
N GLU A 21 -2.15 4.06 13.05
CA GLU A 21 -1.02 4.13 13.98
C GLU A 21 0.11 3.13 13.64
N ARG A 22 -0.23 2.05 12.93
CA ARG A 22 0.71 1.01 12.51
C ARG A 22 1.23 1.20 11.10
N ILE A 23 0.71 2.17 10.34
CA ILE A 23 1.22 2.54 9.01
C ILE A 23 2.16 3.73 9.20
N PRO A 24 3.49 3.59 9.03
CA PRO A 24 4.42 4.70 9.19
C PRO A 24 4.10 5.94 8.33
N ALA A 25 3.54 5.75 7.12
CA ALA A 25 3.10 6.85 6.28
C ALA A 25 1.87 7.62 6.81
N GLY A 26 1.22 7.14 7.88
CA GLY A 26 0.08 7.80 8.54
C GLY A 26 -1.18 7.92 7.67
N ARG A 27 -1.28 7.14 6.59
CA ARG A 27 -2.42 7.19 5.67
C ARG A 27 -2.71 5.83 5.06
N TRP A 28 -3.98 5.63 4.68
CA TRP A 28 -4.33 4.54 3.78
C TRP A 28 -3.69 4.77 2.41
N GLY A 29 -3.16 3.70 1.82
CA GLY A 29 -2.84 3.70 0.39
C GLY A 29 -4.09 3.93 -0.46
N ALA A 30 -3.93 4.48 -1.64
CA ALA A 30 -4.96 4.71 -2.64
C ALA A 30 -4.56 4.05 -3.96
N PRO A 31 -5.50 3.79 -4.90
CA PRO A 31 -5.16 3.19 -6.19
C PRO A 31 -4.05 3.92 -6.96
N LYS A 32 -3.97 5.26 -6.81
CA LYS A 32 -2.92 6.09 -7.39
C LYS A 32 -1.49 5.73 -6.92
N ASP A 33 -1.33 5.20 -5.71
CA ASP A 33 -0.01 4.80 -5.19
C ASP A 33 0.58 3.60 -5.94
N LEU A 34 -0.26 2.83 -6.67
CA LEU A 34 0.19 1.70 -7.49
C LEU A 34 0.60 2.09 -8.91
N GLN A 35 0.22 3.28 -9.40
CA GLN A 35 0.47 3.66 -10.78
C GLN A 35 1.97 3.65 -11.11
N GLY A 36 2.78 4.31 -10.28
CA GLY A 36 4.24 4.32 -10.45
C GLY A 36 4.87 2.93 -10.34
N PRO A 37 4.65 2.18 -9.24
CA PRO A 37 5.21 0.84 -9.07
C PRO A 37 4.84 -0.15 -10.18
N VAL A 38 3.60 -0.13 -10.66
CA VAL A 38 3.16 -1.02 -11.75
C VAL A 38 3.85 -0.63 -13.07
N VAL A 39 3.92 0.66 -13.41
CA VAL A 39 4.62 1.12 -14.61
C VAL A 39 6.11 0.77 -14.52
N PHE A 40 6.74 0.96 -13.36
CA PHE A 40 8.14 0.59 -13.13
C PHE A 40 8.38 -0.90 -13.39
N LEU A 41 7.62 -1.78 -12.73
CA LEU A 41 7.76 -3.23 -12.87
C LEU A 41 7.41 -3.75 -14.27
N ALA A 42 6.58 -3.03 -15.03
CA ALA A 42 6.23 -3.37 -16.41
C ALA A 42 7.18 -2.77 -17.46
N SER A 43 8.17 -1.97 -17.05
CA SER A 43 9.11 -1.28 -17.93
C SER A 43 10.48 -1.93 -17.94
N SER A 44 11.32 -1.54 -18.92
CA SER A 44 12.73 -1.97 -18.98
C SER A 44 13.57 -1.48 -17.80
N ALA A 45 13.08 -0.51 -17.02
CA ALA A 45 13.75 -0.07 -15.79
C ALA A 45 13.82 -1.19 -14.72
N ALA A 46 13.02 -2.25 -14.87
CA ALA A 46 12.99 -3.41 -13.98
C ALA A 46 13.56 -4.69 -14.62
N ASP A 47 14.29 -4.62 -15.75
CA ASP A 47 14.74 -5.80 -16.52
C ASP A 47 15.57 -6.82 -15.70
N TYR A 48 16.23 -6.36 -14.63
CA TYR A 48 17.04 -7.23 -13.75
C TYR A 48 16.34 -7.58 -12.42
N ILE A 49 15.05 -7.28 -12.28
CA ILE A 49 14.23 -7.66 -11.12
C ILE A 49 13.34 -8.83 -11.54
N ASN A 50 13.56 -10.00 -10.93
CA ASN A 50 12.74 -11.18 -11.19
C ASN A 50 12.54 -11.98 -9.89
N GLY A 51 11.37 -12.61 -9.73
CA GLY A 51 11.01 -13.39 -8.56
C GLY A 51 10.88 -12.59 -7.25
N TYR A 52 10.73 -11.26 -7.33
CA TYR A 52 10.70 -10.37 -6.17
C TYR A 52 9.30 -9.80 -5.94
N THR A 53 8.92 -9.61 -4.67
CA THR A 53 7.67 -8.96 -4.28
C THR A 53 7.98 -7.57 -3.71
N LEU A 54 7.45 -6.53 -4.35
CA LEU A 54 7.57 -5.15 -3.88
C LEU A 54 6.36 -4.80 -2.99
N ALA A 55 6.60 -4.55 -1.71
CA ALA A 55 5.57 -4.02 -0.81
C ALA A 55 5.32 -2.53 -1.12
N VAL A 56 4.06 -2.19 -1.40
CA VAL A 56 3.58 -0.80 -1.55
C VAL A 56 2.55 -0.53 -0.45
N ASP A 57 3.04 -0.39 0.77
CA ASP A 57 2.22 -0.54 1.99
C ASP A 57 2.35 0.62 3.00
N GLY A 58 3.07 1.68 2.64
CA GLY A 58 3.31 2.82 3.54
C GLY A 58 4.21 2.49 4.73
N GLY A 59 5.00 1.40 4.66
CA GLY A 59 5.91 0.95 5.70
C GLY A 59 5.31 -0.07 6.67
N TRP A 60 4.12 -0.61 6.38
CA TRP A 60 3.43 -1.55 7.27
C TRP A 60 4.27 -2.77 7.64
N LEU A 61 4.94 -3.41 6.67
CA LEU A 61 5.78 -4.59 6.92
C LEU A 61 7.12 -4.25 7.59
N ALA A 62 7.51 -2.99 7.65
CA ALA A 62 8.76 -2.56 8.27
C ALA A 62 8.61 -2.28 9.79
N ARG A 63 7.37 -2.26 10.30
CA ARG A 63 7.05 -1.96 11.70
C ARG A 63 7.08 -3.18 12.61
#